data_AF-A0AAD5K827-F1
#
_entry.id   AF-A0AAD5K827-F1
#
_cell.length_a   1.000
_cell.length_b   1.000
_cell.length_c   1.000
_cell.angle_alpha   90.00
_cell.angle_beta   90.00
_cell.angle_gamma   90.00
#
_symmetry.space_group_name_H-M   'P 1'
#
loop_
_entity.id
_entity.type
_entity.pdbx_description
1 polymer ?
#
loop_
_entity_poly.entity_id
_entity_poly.type
_entity_poly.pdbx_seq_one_letter_code
_entity_poly.pdbx_strand_id
1 'polypeptide(L)'
;MTVEPIIIDTDPGVDDVLAILFLLLSKEVHIKAITLTHGNTELHHIKRNAVTLLHVMQKHRAFVNSPLPFQELPVLAVGSELPLKSKNIYATYFHGKDGLGDVYHQGKYTAPPDWESQIIHQSSHDQEVAFPTTTTTTTIGDEEDENSKNDRPSNQTTRAFQTTERDGADEILYQLKQAPPLTISILAVGPLTNIALAYQRDPITLSRAKRILIMGGAVDAPGNVTPLAEFNFRADPDAANIVLSASKGFQPTPEGYRDRVDLITNGKQTPIHIVLLPLKGKNQFDFYSKFSIYL
;
A
#
# COMPACT_ATOMS: atom_id res chain seq x y z
N MET A 1 18.76 16.55 -8.24
CA MET A 1 17.87 16.34 -7.08
C MET A 1 18.07 14.91 -6.61
N THR A 2 18.11 14.67 -5.30
CA THR A 2 18.20 13.31 -4.74
C THR A 2 16.82 12.65 -4.78
N VAL A 3 16.74 11.43 -5.29
CA VAL A 3 15.49 10.66 -5.33
C VAL A 3 15.14 10.18 -3.92
N GLU A 4 13.93 10.47 -3.44
CA GLU A 4 13.46 10.08 -2.10
C GLU A 4 12.84 8.67 -2.13
N PRO A 5 13.38 7.69 -1.39
CA PRO A 5 12.77 6.38 -1.30
C PRO A 5 11.52 6.43 -0.41
N ILE A 6 10.44 5.81 -0.87
CA ILE A 6 9.15 5.80 -0.17
C ILE A 6 8.53 4.40 -0.10
N ILE A 7 7.76 4.17 0.95
CA ILE A 7 6.78 3.07 1.04
C ILE A 7 5.40 3.70 0.99
N ILE A 8 4.49 3.13 0.21
CA ILE A 8 3.09 3.56 0.13
C ILE A 8 2.23 2.53 0.85
N ASP A 9 1.45 2.95 1.86
CA ASP A 9 0.46 2.12 2.55
C ASP A 9 -0.95 2.62 2.17
N THR A 10 -1.75 1.78 1.51
CA THR A 10 -2.92 2.21 0.72
C THR A 10 -4.00 1.15 0.64
N ASP A 11 -5.22 1.57 0.33
CA ASP A 11 -6.42 0.77 0.13
C ASP A 11 -7.06 1.10 -1.23
N PRO A 12 -6.43 0.77 -2.38
CA PRO A 12 -6.58 1.52 -3.62
C PRO A 12 -8.03 1.76 -4.08
N GLY A 13 -8.50 2.97 -3.82
CA GLY A 13 -9.65 3.60 -4.45
C GLY A 13 -9.21 4.47 -5.64
N VAL A 14 -10.17 5.22 -6.19
CA VAL A 14 -9.96 6.07 -7.37
C VAL A 14 -8.82 7.08 -7.17
N ASP A 15 -8.78 7.76 -6.03
CA ASP A 15 -7.78 8.78 -5.69
C ASP A 15 -6.42 8.17 -5.33
N ASP A 16 -6.37 7.04 -4.61
CA ASP A 16 -5.13 6.29 -4.39
C ASP A 16 -4.48 5.90 -5.71
N VAL A 17 -5.26 5.35 -6.65
CA VAL A 17 -4.77 4.91 -7.96
C VAL A 17 -4.15 6.09 -8.71
N LEU A 18 -4.78 7.27 -8.66
CA LEU A 18 -4.23 8.48 -9.27
C LEU A 18 -2.96 8.97 -8.57
N ALA A 19 -2.92 8.93 -7.23
CA ALA A 19 -1.76 9.32 -6.44
C ALA A 19 -0.55 8.41 -6.73
N ILE A 20 -0.76 7.09 -6.72
CA ILE A 20 0.26 6.10 -7.04
C ILE A 20 0.71 6.29 -8.49
N LEU A 21 -0.21 6.46 -9.44
CA LEU A 21 0.14 6.73 -10.84
C LEU A 21 1.03 7.96 -10.97
N PHE A 22 0.68 9.07 -10.31
CA PHE A 22 1.49 10.29 -10.31
C PHE A 22 2.90 10.05 -9.74
N LEU A 23 3.01 9.32 -8.62
CA LEU A 23 4.29 9.01 -7.98
C LEU A 23 5.14 8.07 -8.84
N LEU A 24 4.54 7.04 -9.47
CA LEU A 24 5.25 6.15 -10.39
C LEU A 24 5.79 6.91 -11.61
N LEU A 25 5.18 8.03 -12.01
CA LEU A 25 5.67 8.86 -13.12
C LEU A 25 6.69 9.92 -12.70
N SER A 26 6.86 10.15 -11.39
CA SER A 26 7.75 11.17 -10.86
C SER A 26 9.21 10.72 -10.87
N LYS A 27 10.13 11.66 -11.13
CA LYS A 27 11.59 11.44 -11.04
C LYS A 27 12.15 11.74 -9.65
N GLU A 28 11.30 12.21 -8.74
CA GLU A 28 11.70 12.67 -7.41
C GLU A 28 11.57 11.58 -6.35
N VAL A 29 10.82 10.51 -6.63
CA VAL A 29 10.56 9.42 -5.68
C VAL A 29 10.95 8.06 -6.24
N HIS A 30 11.31 7.15 -5.34
CA HIS A 30 11.52 5.74 -5.64
C HIS A 30 10.62 4.90 -4.72
N ILE A 31 9.58 4.28 -5.30
CA ILE A 31 8.66 3.45 -4.53
C ILE A 31 9.32 2.09 -4.27
N LYS A 32 9.67 1.83 -3.01
CA LYS A 32 10.28 0.57 -2.55
C LYS A 32 9.24 -0.52 -2.36
N ALA A 33 8.10 -0.16 -1.77
CA ALA A 33 6.99 -1.08 -1.53
C ALA A 33 5.64 -0.34 -1.61
N ILE A 34 4.61 -1.08 -2.00
CA ILE A 34 3.20 -0.74 -1.90
C ILE A 34 2.56 -1.80 -1.00
N THR A 35 2.13 -1.39 0.18
CA THR A 35 1.49 -2.24 1.17
C THR A 35 -0.01 -1.98 1.16
N LEU A 36 -0.80 -3.05 1.07
CA LEU A 36 -2.25 -2.96 0.97
C LEU A 36 -2.89 -3.10 2.35
N THR A 37 -3.91 -2.32 2.63
CA THR A 37 -4.73 -2.44 3.85
C THR A 37 -6.21 -2.36 3.50
N HIS A 38 -7.09 -2.76 4.42
CA HIS A 38 -8.54 -2.58 4.28
C HIS A 38 -8.93 -1.09 4.21
N GLY A 39 -10.12 -0.79 3.69
CA GLY A 39 -10.65 0.58 3.73
C GLY A 39 -11.72 0.81 2.68
N ASN A 40 -11.39 1.41 1.54
CA ASN A 40 -12.37 1.82 0.52
C ASN A 40 -13.31 0.70 0.07
N THR A 41 -12.79 -0.52 -0.07
CA THR A 41 -13.54 -1.72 -0.41
C THR A 41 -12.90 -2.97 0.22
N GLU A 42 -13.41 -4.15 -0.09
CA GLU A 42 -12.88 -5.43 0.37
C GLU A 42 -11.45 -5.66 -0.13
N LEU A 43 -10.62 -6.33 0.69
CA LEU A 43 -9.19 -6.52 0.42
C LEU A 43 -8.92 -7.22 -0.92
N HIS A 44 -9.81 -8.12 -1.34
CA HIS A 44 -9.68 -8.79 -2.62
C HIS A 44 -9.82 -7.82 -3.81
N HIS A 45 -10.72 -6.82 -3.73
CA HIS A 45 -10.85 -5.74 -4.71
C HIS A 45 -9.65 -4.79 -4.66
N ILE A 46 -9.19 -4.42 -3.47
CA ILE A 46 -8.00 -3.60 -3.24
C ILE A 46 -6.76 -4.21 -3.90
N LYS A 47 -6.53 -5.51 -3.67
CA LYS A 47 -5.46 -6.28 -4.33
C LYS A 47 -5.59 -6.23 -5.85
N ARG A 48 -6.79 -6.49 -6.36
CA ARG A 48 -7.09 -6.46 -7.79
C ARG A 48 -6.86 -5.07 -8.42
N ASN A 49 -7.16 -4.01 -7.69
CA ASN A 49 -6.94 -2.62 -8.12
C ASN A 49 -5.44 -2.30 -8.24
N ALA A 50 -4.64 -2.68 -7.25
CA ALA A 50 -3.19 -2.50 -7.29
C ALA A 50 -2.54 -3.25 -8.46
N VAL A 51 -2.93 -4.52 -8.66
CA VAL A 51 -2.45 -5.34 -9.79
C VAL A 51 -2.85 -4.73 -11.14
N THR A 52 -4.11 -4.29 -11.26
CA THR A 52 -4.60 -3.65 -12.48
C THR A 52 -3.83 -2.36 -12.79
N LEU A 53 -3.59 -1.50 -11.79
CA LEU A 53 -2.81 -0.28 -11.95
C LEU A 53 -1.40 -0.56 -12.49
N LEU A 54 -0.68 -1.50 -11.88
CA LEU A 54 0.69 -1.84 -12.27
C LEU A 54 0.74 -2.47 -13.67
N HIS A 55 -0.27 -3.26 -14.03
CA HIS A 55 -0.41 -3.82 -15.38
C HIS A 55 -0.71 -2.75 -16.43
N VAL A 56 -1.63 -1.83 -16.13
CA VAL A 56 -1.95 -0.70 -17.02
C VAL A 56 -0.72 0.17 -17.23
N MET A 57 0.06 0.44 -16.18
CA MET A 57 1.34 1.14 -16.30
C MET A 57 2.30 0.40 -17.23
N GLN A 58 2.44 -0.92 -17.06
CA GLN A 58 3.30 -1.73 -17.94
C GLN A 58 2.86 -1.65 -19.40
N LYS A 59 1.56 -1.83 -19.67
CA LYS A 59 0.99 -1.71 -21.02
C LYS A 59 1.22 -0.34 -21.62
N HIS A 60 0.99 0.72 -20.85
CA HIS A 60 1.21 2.09 -21.30
C HIS A 60 2.67 2.32 -21.67
N ARG A 61 3.61 1.89 -20.81
CA ARG A 61 5.06 2.03 -21.05
C ARG A 61 5.52 1.28 -22.30
N ALA A 62 5.03 0.04 -22.49
CA ALA A 62 5.26 -0.71 -23.71
C ALA A 62 4.69 0.00 -24.95
N PHE A 63 3.46 0.54 -24.85
CA PHE A 63 2.81 1.26 -25.96
C PHE A 63 3.59 2.50 -26.40
N VAL A 64 4.15 3.26 -25.45
CA VAL A 64 4.96 4.45 -25.75
C VAL A 64 6.46 4.16 -25.96
N ASN A 65 6.85 2.88 -26.08
CA ASN A 65 8.23 2.43 -26.24
C ASN A 65 9.19 3.02 -25.19
N SER A 66 8.74 3.06 -23.92
CA SER A 66 9.50 3.60 -22.79
C SER A 66 9.67 2.51 -21.72
N PRO A 67 10.81 2.43 -21.02
CA PRO A 67 10.96 1.49 -19.92
C PRO A 67 9.98 1.82 -18.79
N LEU A 68 9.75 0.83 -17.91
CA LEU A 68 9.10 1.09 -16.64
C LEU A 68 9.91 2.17 -15.89
N PRO A 69 9.25 3.11 -15.19
CA PRO A 69 9.92 4.22 -14.51
C PRO A 69 10.63 3.80 -13.21
N PHE A 70 10.78 2.49 -12.99
CA PHE A 70 11.29 1.92 -11.75
C PHE A 70 12.79 1.69 -11.86
N GLN A 71 13.55 2.15 -10.87
CA GLN A 71 14.95 1.73 -10.73
C GLN A 71 15.01 0.27 -10.26
N GLU A 72 14.18 -0.06 -9.27
CA GLU A 72 13.89 -1.41 -8.81
C GLU A 72 12.38 -1.60 -8.80
N LEU A 73 11.89 -2.79 -9.17
CA LEU A 73 10.46 -3.08 -9.11
C LEU A 73 9.94 -2.93 -7.68
N PRO A 74 8.82 -2.22 -7.44
CA PRO A 74 8.25 -2.11 -6.11
C PRO A 74 7.79 -3.48 -5.61
N VAL A 75 7.93 -3.74 -4.31
CA VAL A 75 7.29 -4.89 -3.66
C VAL A 75 5.81 -4.59 -3.46
N LEU A 76 4.93 -5.51 -3.84
CA LEU A 76 3.50 -5.44 -3.51
C LEU A 76 3.22 -6.44 -2.38
N ALA A 77 2.80 -5.94 -1.22
CA ALA A 77 2.51 -6.74 -0.04
C ALA A 77 1.06 -6.57 0.41
N VAL A 78 0.41 -7.67 0.75
CA VAL A 78 -0.96 -7.64 1.29
C VAL A 78 -0.88 -7.56 2.80
N GLY A 79 -1.49 -6.55 3.40
CA GLY A 79 -1.55 -6.35 4.84
C GLY A 79 -2.92 -6.66 5.42
N SER A 80 -3.29 -5.90 6.46
CA SER A 80 -4.45 -6.19 7.28
C SER A 80 -5.77 -6.11 6.51
N GLU A 81 -6.57 -7.17 6.60
CA GLU A 81 -7.93 -7.24 6.04
C GLU A 81 -8.99 -6.54 6.90
N LEU A 82 -8.68 -6.34 8.19
CA LEU A 82 -9.60 -5.79 9.18
C LEU A 82 -8.92 -4.73 10.04
N PRO A 83 -9.69 -3.78 10.60
CA PRO A 83 -9.18 -2.86 11.62
C PRO A 83 -8.81 -3.61 12.92
N LEU A 84 -8.01 -2.99 13.78
CA LEU A 84 -7.48 -3.60 15.00
C LEU A 84 -8.56 -4.08 15.98
N LYS A 85 -9.64 -3.31 16.15
CA LYS A 85 -10.72 -3.63 17.11
C LYS A 85 -12.12 -3.25 16.62
N SER A 86 -12.22 -2.21 15.80
CA SER A 86 -13.49 -1.68 15.35
C SER A 86 -14.20 -2.62 14.37
N LYS A 87 -15.48 -2.36 14.09
CA LYS A 87 -16.13 -3.01 12.95
C LYS A 87 -15.57 -2.45 11.66
N ASN A 88 -15.33 -3.33 10.69
CA ASN A 88 -14.90 -2.90 9.38
C ASN A 88 -15.98 -2.04 8.71
N ILE A 89 -15.55 -0.98 8.01
CA ILE A 89 -16.40 -0.09 7.24
C ILE A 89 -15.78 0.10 5.86
N TYR A 90 -16.64 0.18 4.84
CA TYR A 90 -16.21 0.41 3.47
C TYR A 90 -16.78 1.72 2.94
N ALA A 91 -16.07 2.33 1.98
CA ALA A 91 -16.51 3.52 1.26
C ALA A 91 -17.11 3.20 -0.12
N THR A 92 -17.74 2.01 -0.27
CA THR A 92 -18.32 1.56 -1.55
C THR A 92 -19.43 2.47 -2.08
N TYR A 93 -20.07 3.26 -1.20
CA TYR A 93 -21.03 4.30 -1.61
C TYR A 93 -20.39 5.45 -2.41
N PHE A 94 -19.09 5.65 -2.26
CA PHE A 94 -18.31 6.69 -2.91
C PHE A 94 -17.46 6.12 -4.05
N HIS A 95 -16.81 4.98 -3.81
CA HIS A 95 -15.87 4.37 -4.75
C HIS A 95 -16.46 3.24 -5.61
N GLY A 96 -17.74 2.87 -5.45
CA GLY A 96 -18.31 1.67 -6.06
C GLY A 96 -17.93 0.40 -5.31
N LYS A 97 -18.53 -0.74 -5.66
CA LYS A 97 -18.27 -2.02 -4.98
C LYS A 97 -16.83 -2.48 -5.18
N ASP A 98 -16.27 -2.25 -6.35
CA ASP A 98 -14.88 -2.61 -6.64
C ASP A 98 -13.84 -1.56 -6.23
N GLY A 99 -14.26 -0.43 -5.66
CA GLY A 99 -13.37 0.68 -5.29
C GLY A 99 -12.94 1.58 -6.46
N LEU A 100 -13.33 1.27 -7.70
CA LEU A 100 -12.97 2.02 -8.91
C LEU A 100 -14.20 2.40 -9.77
N GLY A 101 -15.38 2.53 -9.17
CA GLY A 101 -16.61 2.93 -9.84
C GLY A 101 -17.28 1.80 -10.64
N ASP A 102 -17.15 0.56 -10.17
CA ASP A 102 -17.73 -0.65 -10.76
C ASP A 102 -17.23 -0.94 -12.19
N VAL A 103 -16.00 -0.51 -12.49
CA VAL A 103 -15.32 -0.75 -13.79
C VAL A 103 -15.19 -2.23 -14.12
N TYR A 104 -15.13 -3.12 -13.12
CA TYR A 104 -15.11 -4.57 -13.38
C TYR A 104 -16.49 -5.19 -13.61
N HIS A 105 -17.57 -4.50 -13.25
CA HIS A 105 -18.93 -4.94 -13.59
C HIS A 105 -19.26 -4.65 -15.06
N GLN A 106 -18.70 -3.57 -15.61
CA GLN A 106 -18.94 -3.15 -17.00
C GLN A 106 -17.80 -3.54 -17.97
N GLY A 107 -16.65 -3.99 -17.46
CA GLY A 107 -15.44 -4.25 -18.25
C GLY A 107 -14.67 -5.50 -17.81
N LYS A 108 -13.75 -5.97 -18.66
CA LYS A 108 -12.89 -7.12 -18.36
C LYS A 108 -11.77 -6.73 -17.41
N TYR A 109 -11.52 -7.58 -16.40
CA TYR A 109 -10.24 -7.59 -15.70
C TYR A 109 -9.09 -7.62 -16.71
N THR A 110 -8.23 -6.61 -16.69
CA THR A 110 -7.27 -6.43 -17.78
C THR A 110 -5.90 -7.05 -17.48
N ALA A 111 -5.62 -7.32 -16.20
CA ALA A 111 -4.38 -7.94 -15.75
C ALA A 111 -4.38 -9.46 -16.02
N PRO A 112 -3.20 -10.05 -16.29
CA PRO A 112 -3.08 -11.49 -16.43
C PRO A 112 -3.57 -12.18 -15.13
N PRO A 113 -4.41 -13.23 -15.21
CA PRO A 113 -4.96 -13.88 -14.02
C PRO A 113 -3.90 -14.42 -13.05
N ASP A 114 -2.73 -14.79 -13.58
CA ASP A 114 -1.61 -15.31 -12.79
C ASP A 114 -0.93 -14.23 -11.94
N TRP A 115 -1.08 -12.94 -12.25
CA TRP A 115 -0.47 -11.87 -11.45
C TRP A 115 -1.11 -11.77 -10.07
N GLU A 116 -2.42 -11.96 -9.98
CA GLU A 116 -3.15 -11.88 -8.71
C GLU A 116 -2.95 -13.15 -7.87
N SER A 117 -2.92 -14.33 -8.50
CA SER A 117 -2.74 -15.61 -7.81
C SER A 117 -1.33 -15.79 -7.24
N GLN A 118 -0.35 -15.03 -7.72
CA GLN A 118 1.03 -15.05 -7.24
C GLN A 118 1.28 -14.10 -6.05
N ILE A 119 0.28 -13.31 -5.65
CA ILE A 119 0.34 -12.51 -4.44
C ILE A 119 -0.07 -13.39 -3.27
N ILE A 120 0.90 -13.70 -2.40
CA ILE A 120 0.69 -14.56 -1.24
C ILE A 120 0.03 -13.71 -0.15
N HIS A 121 -1.14 -14.16 0.31
CA HIS A 121 -1.81 -13.60 1.48
C HIS A 121 -1.97 -14.73 2.50
N GLN A 122 -1.32 -14.61 3.65
CA GLN A 122 -1.57 -15.51 4.78
C GLN A 122 -2.84 -15.01 5.48
N SER A 123 -4.02 -15.38 4.97
CA SER A 123 -5.24 -15.08 5.73
C SER A 123 -5.29 -15.97 6.97
N SER A 124 -5.73 -15.42 8.10
CA SER A 124 -6.00 -16.20 9.32
C SER A 124 -7.29 -17.04 9.20
N HIS A 125 -7.93 -17.08 8.03
CA HIS A 125 -9.30 -17.56 7.82
C HIS A 125 -9.47 -18.54 6.64
N ASP A 126 -8.39 -19.00 5.99
CA ASP A 126 -8.48 -20.01 4.92
C ASP A 126 -8.77 -21.41 5.49
N GLN A 127 -10.00 -21.65 5.92
CA GLN A 127 -10.65 -22.95 5.78
C GLN A 127 -11.64 -22.88 4.62
N GLU A 128 -11.20 -23.51 3.52
CA GLU A 128 -11.93 -23.97 2.33
C GLU A 128 -13.38 -23.46 2.10
N VAL A 129 -13.54 -22.65 1.05
CA VAL A 129 -14.75 -22.70 0.22
C VAL A 129 -14.33 -22.95 -1.23
N ALA A 130 -14.17 -24.23 -1.57
CA ALA A 130 -13.97 -24.68 -2.94
C ALA A 130 -15.27 -24.51 -3.74
N PHE A 131 -15.22 -23.79 -4.86
CA PHE A 131 -16.30 -23.76 -5.84
C PHE A 131 -16.24 -25.03 -6.71
N PRO A 132 -17.35 -25.75 -6.95
CA PRO A 132 -17.32 -27.02 -7.67
C PRO A 132 -17.22 -26.78 -9.18
N THR A 133 -16.11 -27.23 -9.79
CA THR A 133 -15.98 -27.37 -11.24
C THR A 133 -16.61 -28.69 -11.67
N THR A 134 -17.72 -28.63 -12.41
CA THR A 134 -18.40 -29.81 -12.95
C THR A 134 -17.62 -30.35 -14.16
N THR A 135 -16.94 -31.48 -13.98
CA THR A 135 -16.35 -32.28 -15.06
C THR A 135 -17.45 -33.00 -15.82
N THR A 136 -17.60 -32.74 -17.12
CA THR A 136 -18.33 -33.65 -18.02
C THR A 136 -17.34 -34.25 -19.00
N THR A 137 -17.11 -35.55 -18.81
CA THR A 137 -16.30 -36.43 -19.65
C THR A 137 -17.06 -36.74 -20.94
N THR A 138 -16.44 -36.49 -22.10
CA THR A 138 -16.82 -37.17 -23.34
C THR A 138 -15.54 -37.66 -24.02
N THR A 139 -15.38 -38.98 -23.99
CA THR A 139 -14.36 -39.80 -24.66
C THR A 139 -14.67 -39.99 -26.13
N ILE A 140 -13.72 -39.71 -27.03
CA ILE A 140 -13.51 -40.44 -28.30
C ILE A 140 -11.97 -40.44 -28.57
N GLY A 141 -11.39 -41.64 -28.77
CA GLY A 141 -9.99 -41.89 -29.15
C GLY A 141 -9.67 -41.48 -30.59
N ASP A 142 -8.51 -41.70 -31.19
CA ASP A 142 -7.28 -42.43 -30.87
C ASP A 142 -6.15 -41.76 -31.68
N GLU A 143 -4.94 -42.28 -31.50
CA GLU A 143 -3.73 -42.19 -32.35
C GLU A 143 -2.58 -41.32 -31.80
N GLU A 144 -1.62 -42.07 -31.28
CA GLU A 144 -0.25 -41.70 -30.93
C GLU A 144 0.50 -41.22 -32.17
N ASP A 145 1.13 -40.05 -32.08
CA ASP A 145 2.31 -39.75 -32.89
C ASP A 145 3.36 -39.12 -31.99
N GLU A 146 4.35 -39.94 -31.66
CA GLU A 146 5.59 -39.51 -31.03
C GLU A 146 6.32 -38.52 -31.94
N ASN A 147 7.03 -37.60 -31.31
CA ASN A 147 8.14 -36.83 -31.87
C ASN A 147 7.81 -35.46 -32.52
N SER A 148 7.53 -34.47 -31.65
CA SER A 148 7.98 -33.10 -31.88
C SER A 148 8.20 -32.38 -30.55
N LYS A 149 9.45 -32.36 -30.10
CA LYS A 149 9.95 -31.32 -29.21
C LYS A 149 9.84 -30.00 -29.97
N ASN A 150 8.78 -29.25 -29.70
CA ASN A 150 8.70 -27.85 -30.08
C ASN A 150 8.42 -27.02 -28.84
N ASP A 151 9.47 -26.32 -28.42
CA ASP A 151 9.48 -25.22 -27.49
C ASP A 151 8.27 -24.31 -27.72
N ARG A 152 7.24 -24.43 -26.86
CA ARG A 152 6.35 -23.29 -26.62
C ARG A 152 7.13 -22.35 -25.70
N PRO A 153 7.44 -21.11 -26.10
CA PRO A 153 7.95 -20.16 -25.15
C PRO A 153 6.85 -19.98 -24.10
N SER A 154 7.14 -20.33 -22.85
CA SER A 154 6.35 -19.87 -21.72
C SER A 154 6.41 -18.35 -21.76
N ASN A 155 5.37 -17.74 -22.32
CA ASN A 155 5.22 -16.29 -22.39
C ASN A 155 4.87 -15.77 -20.98
N GLN A 156 5.80 -15.99 -20.04
CA GLN A 156 5.69 -15.57 -18.66
C GLN A 156 5.90 -14.06 -18.68
N THR A 157 4.79 -13.32 -18.68
CA THR A 157 4.81 -11.87 -18.77
C THR A 157 5.47 -11.35 -17.50
N THR A 158 6.66 -10.77 -17.61
CA THR A 158 7.40 -10.25 -16.46
C THR A 158 6.54 -9.22 -15.73
N ARG A 159 6.25 -9.44 -14.45
CA ARG A 159 5.44 -8.53 -13.64
C ARG A 159 6.12 -7.17 -13.49
N ALA A 160 5.30 -6.13 -13.35
CA ALA A 160 5.75 -4.78 -13.03
C ALA A 160 5.99 -4.56 -11.51
N PHE A 161 6.07 -5.64 -10.72
CA PHE A 161 6.27 -5.63 -9.29
C PHE A 161 6.88 -6.95 -8.78
N GLN A 162 7.43 -6.90 -7.57
CA GLN A 162 7.89 -8.08 -6.83
C GLN A 162 6.81 -8.52 -5.83
N THR A 163 6.75 -9.80 -5.53
CA THR A 163 5.85 -10.38 -4.52
C THR A 163 6.62 -10.70 -3.26
N THR A 164 5.95 -10.69 -2.11
CA THR A 164 6.51 -11.04 -0.80
C THR A 164 5.53 -11.93 -0.05
N GLU A 165 6.03 -12.77 0.85
CA GLU A 165 5.21 -13.55 1.81
C GLU A 165 4.94 -12.76 3.10
N ARG A 166 5.63 -11.64 3.30
CA ARG A 166 5.42 -10.77 4.46
C ARG A 166 4.08 -10.09 4.34
N ASP A 167 3.35 -9.99 5.44
CA ASP A 167 2.22 -9.07 5.49
C ASP A 167 2.70 -7.62 5.36
N GLY A 168 1.78 -6.71 5.05
CA GLY A 168 2.09 -5.29 4.84
C GLY A 168 2.87 -4.63 5.99
N ALA A 169 2.57 -4.95 7.26
CA ALA A 169 3.28 -4.39 8.40
C ALA A 169 4.72 -4.94 8.50
N ASP A 170 4.90 -6.24 8.25
CA ASP A 170 6.24 -6.85 8.23
C ASP A 170 7.08 -6.41 7.02
N GLU A 171 6.45 -6.15 5.87
CA GLU A 171 7.14 -5.59 4.71
C GLU A 171 7.62 -4.16 4.98
N ILE A 172 6.80 -3.31 5.63
CA ILE A 172 7.22 -1.97 6.08
C ILE A 172 8.48 -2.08 6.95
N LEU A 173 8.46 -2.94 7.97
CA LEU A 173 9.59 -3.13 8.88
C LEU A 173 10.82 -3.67 8.15
N TYR A 174 10.62 -4.63 7.24
CA TYR A 174 11.70 -5.20 6.43
C TYR A 174 12.42 -4.12 5.61
N GLN A 175 11.68 -3.31 4.85
CA GLN A 175 12.24 -2.24 4.03
C GLN A 175 13.00 -1.20 4.86
N LEU A 176 12.44 -0.77 6.01
CA LEU A 176 13.10 0.15 6.93
C LEU A 176 14.40 -0.41 7.53
N LYS A 177 14.46 -1.73 7.74
CA LYS A 177 15.65 -2.41 8.27
C LYS A 177 16.78 -2.50 7.24
N GLN A 178 16.45 -2.63 5.96
CA GLN A 178 17.44 -2.70 4.87
C GLN A 178 18.09 -1.35 4.54
N ALA A 179 17.48 -0.23 4.94
CA ALA A 179 17.98 1.11 4.63
C ALA A 179 18.60 1.80 5.85
N PRO A 180 19.53 2.77 5.68
CA PRO A 180 20.01 3.58 6.78
C PRO A 180 18.85 4.32 7.49
N PRO A 181 18.95 4.59 8.82
CA PRO A 181 17.94 5.35 9.55
C PRO A 181 17.58 6.67 8.87
N LEU A 182 16.31 7.03 8.94
CA LEU A 182 15.77 8.31 8.47
C LEU A 182 15.95 8.59 6.97
N THR A 183 16.05 7.55 6.14
CA THR A 183 16.16 7.69 4.69
C THR A 183 14.86 7.42 3.94
N ILE A 184 14.02 6.49 4.42
CA ILE A 184 12.74 6.13 3.81
C ILE A 184 11.59 6.88 4.47
N SER A 185 10.74 7.52 3.67
CA SER A 185 9.46 8.08 4.12
C SER A 185 8.32 7.09 3.89
N ILE A 186 7.31 7.07 4.77
CA ILE A 186 6.08 6.30 4.57
C ILE A 186 4.98 7.28 4.14
N LEU A 187 4.27 6.97 3.05
CA LEU A 187 3.07 7.66 2.62
C LEU A 187 1.87 6.76 2.92
N ALA A 188 1.12 7.09 3.97
CA ALA A 188 -0.08 6.39 4.39
C ALA A 188 -1.30 7.11 3.79
N VAL A 189 -1.92 6.50 2.80
CA VAL A 189 -3.11 7.05 2.10
C VAL A 189 -4.38 6.24 2.36
N GLY A 190 -4.27 5.14 3.11
CA GLY A 190 -5.40 4.39 3.65
C GLY A 190 -5.47 4.35 5.18
N PRO A 191 -6.34 3.50 5.76
CA PRO A 191 -6.41 3.26 7.20
C PRO A 191 -5.06 2.83 7.80
N LEU A 192 -4.74 3.36 8.98
CA LEU A 192 -3.39 3.25 9.58
C LEU A 192 -3.04 1.89 10.20
N THR A 193 -3.78 0.85 9.85
CA THR A 193 -3.73 -0.48 10.50
C THR A 193 -2.37 -1.13 10.36
N ASN A 194 -1.81 -1.18 9.14
CA ASN A 194 -0.49 -1.78 8.90
C ASN A 194 0.61 -1.04 9.66
N ILE A 195 0.53 0.29 9.70
CA ILE A 195 1.52 1.12 10.41
C ILE A 195 1.41 0.92 11.92
N ALA A 196 0.20 0.84 12.47
CA ALA A 196 -0.01 0.54 13.88
C ALA A 196 0.50 -0.86 14.26
N LEU A 197 0.23 -1.88 13.43
CA LEU A 197 0.76 -3.22 13.61
C LEU A 197 2.29 -3.23 13.54
N ALA A 198 2.89 -2.54 12.57
CA ALA A 198 4.34 -2.41 12.46
C ALA A 198 4.94 -1.78 13.73
N TYR A 199 4.31 -0.73 14.27
CA TYR A 199 4.74 -0.10 15.51
C TYR A 199 4.63 -1.04 16.71
N GLN A 200 3.54 -1.80 16.81
CA GLN A 200 3.33 -2.75 17.91
C GLN A 200 4.34 -3.91 17.87
N ARG A 201 4.73 -4.35 16.67
CA ARG A 201 5.67 -5.47 16.47
C ARG A 201 7.12 -5.06 16.72
N ASP A 202 7.56 -3.97 16.13
CA ASP A 202 8.94 -3.47 16.26
C ASP A 202 8.96 -1.93 16.24
N PRO A 203 8.71 -1.27 17.39
CA PRO A 203 8.64 0.18 17.45
C PRO A 203 10.00 0.84 17.17
N ILE A 204 11.11 0.15 17.45
CA ILE A 204 12.47 0.65 17.18
C ILE A 204 12.69 0.72 15.67
N THR A 205 12.29 -0.32 14.94
CA THR A 205 12.44 -0.36 13.49
C THR A 205 11.48 0.61 12.80
N LEU A 206 10.24 0.77 13.27
CA LEU A 206 9.35 1.79 12.72
C LEU A 206 9.89 3.22 12.97
N SER A 207 10.54 3.47 14.12
CA SER A 207 11.20 4.76 14.41
C SER A 207 12.30 5.14 13.39
N ARG A 208 12.79 4.19 12.59
CA ARG A 208 13.75 4.43 11.50
C ARG A 208 13.15 5.17 10.31
N ALA A 209 11.82 5.25 10.19
CA ALA A 209 11.18 6.04 9.16
C ALA A 209 11.63 7.51 9.28
N LYS A 210 12.00 8.11 8.15
CA LYS A 210 12.35 9.53 8.03
C LYS A 210 11.20 10.38 8.58
N ARG A 211 10.01 10.10 8.06
CA ARG A 211 8.71 10.66 8.44
C ARG A 211 7.58 9.75 7.95
N ILE A 212 6.41 9.87 8.57
CA ILE A 212 5.17 9.26 8.10
C ILE A 212 4.23 10.40 7.67
N LEU A 213 3.91 10.42 6.38
CA LEU A 213 2.97 11.35 5.75
C LEU A 213 1.61 10.66 5.69
N ILE A 214 0.61 11.22 6.36
CA ILE A 214 -0.70 10.58 6.51
C ILE A 214 -1.74 11.41 5.79
N MET A 215 -2.37 10.87 4.76
CA MET A 215 -3.64 11.40 4.25
C MET A 215 -4.75 10.96 5.19
N GLY A 216 -5.30 11.93 5.90
CA GLY A 216 -6.42 11.69 6.78
C GLY A 216 -6.55 12.70 7.91
N GLY A 217 -7.65 12.58 8.63
CA GLY A 217 -8.03 13.49 9.70
C GLY A 217 -8.77 14.75 9.24
N ALA A 218 -9.49 15.34 10.17
CA ALA A 218 -10.32 16.52 9.98
C ALA A 218 -10.02 17.52 11.12
N VAL A 219 -8.92 18.28 10.97
CA VAL A 219 -8.42 19.19 12.02
C VAL A 219 -9.19 20.52 12.01
N ASP A 220 -9.10 21.27 10.91
CA ASP A 220 -9.76 22.58 10.73
C ASP A 220 -10.87 22.52 9.66
N ALA A 221 -11.50 21.36 9.52
CA ALA A 221 -12.51 21.10 8.51
C ALA A 221 -13.53 20.07 9.01
N PRO A 222 -14.76 20.06 8.45
CA PRO A 222 -15.69 18.96 8.66
C PRO A 222 -15.12 17.63 8.14
N GLY A 223 -15.53 16.53 8.76
CA GLY A 223 -15.25 15.19 8.25
C GLY A 223 -16.05 14.85 6.98
N ASN A 224 -15.67 13.75 6.32
CA ASN A 224 -16.31 13.24 5.10
C ASN A 224 -17.19 11.99 5.34
N VAL A 225 -17.02 11.29 6.47
CA VAL A 225 -17.86 10.15 6.88
C VAL A 225 -18.86 10.54 7.95
N THR A 226 -18.40 11.32 8.92
CA THR A 226 -19.25 11.96 9.92
C THR A 226 -18.92 13.45 9.95
N PRO A 227 -19.72 14.31 10.59
CA PRO A 227 -19.40 15.73 10.69
C PRO A 227 -18.00 16.03 11.25
N LEU A 228 -17.41 15.12 12.02
CA LEU A 228 -16.11 15.31 12.71
C LEU A 228 -15.04 14.30 12.32
N ALA A 229 -15.35 13.29 11.50
CA ALA A 229 -14.41 12.19 11.21
C ALA A 229 -14.17 12.04 9.71
N GLU A 230 -12.88 11.98 9.37
CA GLU A 230 -12.38 11.58 8.06
C GLU A 230 -12.33 10.03 7.99
N PHE A 231 -12.52 9.47 6.79
CA PHE A 231 -12.65 8.04 6.53
C PHE A 231 -11.51 7.18 7.05
N ASN A 232 -10.25 7.45 6.68
CA ASN A 232 -9.11 6.62 7.07
C ASN A 232 -8.98 6.51 8.59
N PHE A 233 -9.19 7.63 9.30
CA PHE A 233 -9.18 7.67 10.75
C PHE A 233 -10.41 6.98 11.36
N ARG A 234 -11.57 7.06 10.70
CA ARG A 234 -12.81 6.43 11.15
C ARG A 234 -12.80 4.92 10.93
N ALA A 235 -12.10 4.44 9.90
CA ALA A 235 -11.99 3.04 9.53
C ALA A 235 -11.20 2.26 10.59
N ASP A 236 -10.14 2.85 11.14
CA ASP A 236 -9.44 2.29 12.30
C ASP A 236 -8.97 3.38 13.29
N PRO A 237 -9.85 3.83 14.20
CA PRO A 237 -9.51 4.87 15.17
C PRO A 237 -8.50 4.40 16.21
N ASP A 238 -8.45 3.10 16.51
CA ASP A 238 -7.47 2.53 17.42
C ASP A 238 -6.06 2.58 16.81
N ALA A 239 -5.93 2.20 15.53
CA ALA A 239 -4.68 2.31 14.80
C ALA A 239 -4.24 3.77 14.67
N ALA A 240 -5.16 4.68 14.35
CA ALA A 240 -4.86 6.11 14.29
C ALA A 240 -4.33 6.63 15.63
N ASN A 241 -4.96 6.28 16.75
CA ASN A 241 -4.49 6.67 18.07
C ASN A 241 -3.08 6.15 18.38
N ILE A 242 -2.76 4.90 18.04
CA ILE A 242 -1.43 4.32 18.22
C ILE A 242 -0.39 5.10 17.42
N VAL A 243 -0.66 5.31 16.13
CA VAL A 243 0.28 5.99 15.21
C VAL A 243 0.52 7.42 15.65
N LEU A 244 -0.53 8.19 15.95
CA LEU A 244 -0.36 9.57 16.45
C LEU A 244 0.42 9.63 17.76
N SER A 245 0.15 8.70 18.68
CA SER A 245 0.86 8.62 19.97
C SER A 245 2.35 8.33 19.80
N ALA A 246 2.74 7.65 18.72
CA ALA A 246 4.15 7.40 18.40
C ALA A 246 4.94 8.68 18.09
N SER A 247 4.26 9.81 17.83
CA SER A 247 4.89 11.12 17.60
C SER A 247 5.15 11.91 18.89
N LYS A 248 4.63 11.46 20.04
CA LYS A 248 4.70 12.20 21.29
C LYS A 248 6.16 12.47 21.71
N GLY A 249 6.49 13.73 21.95
CA GLY A 249 7.84 14.18 22.27
C GLY A 249 8.77 14.38 21.07
N PHE A 250 8.25 14.34 19.84
CA PHE A 250 9.04 14.65 18.64
C PHE A 250 9.48 16.12 18.62
N GLN A 251 10.77 16.35 18.36
CA GLN A 251 11.38 17.67 18.29
C GLN A 251 11.75 18.03 16.84
N PRO A 252 11.08 19.00 16.19
CA PRO A 252 11.38 19.41 14.82
C PRO A 252 12.59 20.33 14.71
N THR A 253 13.69 19.99 15.37
CA THR A 253 14.94 20.76 15.36
C THR A 253 16.06 19.91 14.79
N PRO A 254 17.11 20.52 14.20
CA PRO A 254 18.30 19.78 13.76
C PRO A 254 18.87 18.87 14.86
N GLU A 255 18.85 19.33 16.11
CA GLU A 255 19.26 18.57 17.30
C GLU A 255 18.34 17.38 17.53
N GLY A 256 17.02 17.57 17.50
CA GLY A 256 16.04 16.49 17.64
C GLY A 256 16.20 15.39 16.57
N TYR A 257 16.53 15.75 15.33
CA TYR A 257 16.85 14.77 14.29
C TYR A 257 18.17 14.04 14.54
N ARG A 258 19.22 14.72 15.02
CA ARG A 258 20.50 14.08 15.39
C ARG A 258 20.29 13.08 16.54
N ASP A 259 19.57 13.50 17.58
CA ASP A 259 19.25 12.66 18.73
C ASP A 259 18.48 11.40 18.30
N ARG A 260 17.55 11.53 17.34
CA ARG A 260 16.87 10.37 16.75
C ARG A 260 17.84 9.39 16.10
N VAL A 261 18.77 9.87 15.28
CA VAL A 261 19.78 9.02 14.62
C VAL A 261 20.61 8.26 15.67
N ASP A 262 21.08 8.95 16.71
CA ASP A 262 21.90 8.36 17.76
C ASP A 262 21.12 7.29 18.54
N LEU A 263 19.89 7.60 18.96
CA LEU A 263 19.04 6.67 19.69
C LEU A 263 18.71 5.43 18.85
N ILE A 264 18.31 5.60 17.59
CA ILE A 264 17.99 4.50 16.67
C ILE A 264 19.21 3.61 16.45
N THR A 265 20.39 4.21 16.25
CA THR A 265 21.65 3.46 16.05
C THR A 265 22.02 2.63 17.29
N ASN A 266 21.63 3.10 18.48
CA ASN A 266 21.77 2.39 19.75
C ASN A 266 20.60 1.44 20.07
N GLY A 267 19.73 1.13 19.08
CA GLY A 267 18.61 0.20 19.26
C GLY A 267 17.51 0.73 20.18
N LYS A 268 17.35 2.06 20.28
CA LYS A 268 16.31 2.68 21.08
C LYS A 268 15.19 3.23 20.20
N GLN A 269 13.97 3.11 20.71
CA GLN A 269 12.79 3.72 20.12
C GLN A 269 12.86 5.24 20.25
N THR A 270 12.34 5.95 19.25
CA THR A 270 12.30 7.41 19.23
C THR A 270 10.93 7.92 18.77
N PRO A 271 10.51 9.12 19.21
CA PRO A 271 9.33 9.77 18.66
C PRO A 271 9.43 9.90 17.14
N ILE A 272 8.36 9.54 16.45
CA ILE A 272 8.30 9.51 14.99
C ILE A 272 7.85 10.87 14.47
N HIS A 273 8.51 11.39 13.43
CA HIS A 273 8.01 12.58 12.72
C HIS A 273 6.75 12.21 11.92
N ILE A 274 5.60 12.71 12.33
CA ILE A 274 4.33 12.51 11.64
C ILE A 274 3.87 13.82 11.03
N VAL A 275 3.39 13.76 9.79
CA VAL A 275 2.82 14.91 9.07
C VAL A 275 1.43 14.52 8.57
N LEU A 276 0.41 15.26 8.98
CA LEU A 276 -0.95 15.10 8.46
C LEU A 276 -1.13 15.86 7.15
N LEU A 277 -1.89 15.26 6.23
CA LEU A 277 -2.39 15.85 5.00
C LEU A 277 -3.93 15.82 5.10
N PRO A 278 -4.55 16.78 5.82
CA PRO A 278 -5.97 16.75 6.11
C PRO A 278 -6.83 17.14 4.90
N LEU A 279 -8.14 16.83 4.96
CA LEU A 279 -9.12 17.07 3.89
C LEU A 279 -9.14 18.51 3.33
N LYS A 280 -8.84 19.52 4.15
CA LYS A 280 -8.65 20.90 3.71
C LYS A 280 -7.52 21.53 4.52
N GLY A 281 -6.51 22.07 3.85
CA GLY A 281 -5.61 23.04 4.44
C GLY A 281 -5.66 24.37 3.69
N LYS A 282 -5.68 25.49 4.42
CA LYS A 282 -5.65 26.83 3.83
C LYS A 282 -4.21 27.21 3.45
N ASN A 283 -4.03 27.66 2.21
CA ASN A 283 -2.82 28.23 1.59
C ASN A 283 -1.63 27.29 1.34
N GLN A 284 -1.16 27.32 0.09
CA GLN A 284 -0.04 26.54 -0.44
C GLN A 284 1.31 27.15 -0.05
N PHE A 285 2.31 26.28 0.12
CA PHE A 285 3.75 26.48 0.41
C PHE A 285 4.24 26.36 1.85
N ASP A 286 3.46 26.73 2.88
CA ASP A 286 3.86 26.59 4.31
C ASP A 286 3.14 25.41 5.01
N PHE A 287 2.76 24.41 4.21
CA PHE A 287 1.74 23.41 4.56
C PHE A 287 2.26 22.33 5.51
N TYR A 288 3.47 21.82 5.29
CA TYR A 288 3.97 20.63 6.01
C TYR A 288 4.41 20.92 7.46
N SER A 289 4.88 22.13 7.75
CA SER A 289 5.27 22.53 9.12
C SER A 289 4.06 22.64 10.04
N LYS A 290 2.95 23.20 9.54
CA LYS A 290 1.71 23.39 10.30
C LYS A 290 1.00 22.09 10.67
N PHE A 291 1.12 21.08 9.83
CA PHE A 291 0.48 19.76 10.06
C PHE A 291 1.46 18.70 10.53
N SER A 292 2.70 19.08 10.83
CA SER A 292 3.60 18.22 11.58
C SER A 292 3.07 18.10 13.01
N ILE A 293 3.00 16.87 13.50
CA ILE A 293 2.47 16.57 14.83
C ILE A 293 3.61 16.62 15.84
N TYR A 294 3.39 17.39 16.91
CA TYR A 294 4.31 17.59 18.03
C TYR A 294 3.54 17.44 19.35
N LEU A 295 3.03 16.23 19.62
CA LEU A 295 2.23 15.95 20.82
C LEU A 295 3.09 15.82 22.09
#